data_AF-X1KN45-F1
#
_entry.id   AF-X1KN45-F1
#
_cell.length_a   1.000
_cell.length_b   1.000
_cell.length_c   1.000
_cell.angle_alpha   90.00
_cell.angle_beta   90.00
_cell.angle_gamma   90.00
#
_symmetry.space_group_name_H-M   'P 1'
#
loop_
_entity.id
_entity.type
_entity.pdbx_description
1 polymer ?
#
loop_
_entity_poly.entity_id
_entity_poly.type
_entity_poly.pdbx_seq_one_letter_code
_entity_poly.pdbx_strand_id
1 'polypeptide(L)'
;MIRADESVSSVTYSGASLTEAIAHGGTTDQHQRVELWYLVNPPVGSANILVHFASSVNPSGIAAVNFTGVDQTDPIGGKAGASLPPATNNNDASTDITTENADSLIFGAVSARGGDIDDFISGTNITELWDDDTGTDDATNDDSLWGGELERPTAGTYTFNATFSPGRNWAIACVELNAGHEKGIGK
;
A
#
# COMPACT_ATOMS: atom_id res chain seq x y z
N MET A 1 -0.50 -4.48 -6.23
CA MET A 1 -1.68 -4.42 -7.11
C MET A 1 -2.01 -5.82 -7.58
N ILE A 2 -3.23 -6.29 -7.32
CA ILE A 2 -3.82 -7.54 -7.82
C ILE A 2 -5.34 -7.34 -7.93
N ARG A 3 -6.04 -8.22 -8.64
CA ARG A 3 -7.51 -8.27 -8.59
C ARG A 3 -7.99 -8.83 -7.26
N ALA A 4 -9.23 -8.54 -6.87
CA ALA A 4 -9.69 -8.87 -5.52
C ALA A 4 -10.06 -10.33 -5.29
N ASP A 5 -10.25 -11.13 -6.34
CA ASP A 5 -10.37 -12.59 -6.27
C ASP A 5 -9.01 -13.31 -6.30
N GLU A 6 -7.92 -12.57 -6.49
CA GLU A 6 -6.55 -13.05 -6.41
C GLU A 6 -5.98 -12.80 -5.01
N SER A 7 -4.95 -13.58 -4.62
CA SER A 7 -4.27 -13.39 -3.34
C SER A 7 -2.81 -13.83 -3.34
N VAL A 8 -2.01 -13.18 -2.49
CA VAL A 8 -0.67 -13.65 -2.14
C VAL A 8 -0.80 -14.67 -1.01
N SER A 9 -0.22 -15.86 -1.20
CA SER A 9 -0.18 -16.90 -0.16
C SER A 9 1.01 -16.76 0.77
N SER A 10 2.12 -16.19 0.29
CA SER A 10 3.31 -15.92 1.10
C SER A 10 4.28 -14.97 0.40
N VAL A 11 4.98 -14.16 1.19
CA VAL A 11 6.12 -13.37 0.72
C VAL A 11 7.37 -13.73 1.54
N THR A 12 8.52 -13.85 0.88
CA THR A 12 9.80 -14.04 1.57
C THR A 12 10.88 -13.09 1.07
N TYR A 13 11.80 -12.73 1.95
CA TYR A 13 13.02 -11.99 1.64
C TYR A 13 14.22 -12.70 2.29
N SER A 14 15.22 -13.07 1.48
CA SER A 14 16.37 -13.86 1.96
C SER A 14 15.97 -15.15 2.72
N GLY A 15 14.85 -15.75 2.33
CA GLY A 15 14.27 -16.94 2.98
C GLY A 15 13.49 -16.66 4.28
N ALA A 16 13.51 -15.44 4.82
CA ALA A 16 12.67 -15.05 5.94
C ALA A 16 11.25 -14.73 5.44
N SER A 17 10.23 -15.22 6.12
CA SER A 17 8.84 -14.93 5.80
C SER A 17 8.45 -13.52 6.25
N LEU A 18 7.77 -12.80 5.38
CA LEU A 18 7.10 -11.54 5.73
C LEU A 18 5.74 -11.83 6.38
N THR A 19 5.27 -10.87 7.16
CA THR A 19 3.95 -10.87 7.78
C THR A 19 3.02 -9.94 7.01
N GLU A 20 1.78 -10.38 6.73
CA GLU A 20 0.75 -9.49 6.18
C GLU A 20 0.30 -8.49 7.26
N ALA A 21 0.42 -7.19 6.97
CA ALA A 21 -0.08 -6.14 7.85
C ALA A 21 -1.57 -5.86 7.60
N ILE A 22 -1.96 -5.78 6.33
CA ILE A 22 -3.33 -5.56 5.89
C ILE A 22 -3.50 -6.04 4.44
N ALA A 23 -4.66 -6.59 4.16
CA ALA A 23 -5.20 -6.72 2.82
C ALA A 23 -6.54 -5.99 2.72
N HIS A 24 -6.74 -5.20 1.68
CA HIS A 24 -7.98 -4.48 1.44
C HIS A 24 -8.38 -4.52 -0.03
N GLY A 25 -9.66 -4.77 -0.31
CA GLY A 25 -10.19 -4.86 -1.66
C GLY A 25 -11.65 -5.33 -1.69
N GLY A 26 -12.19 -5.50 -2.90
CA GLY A 26 -13.50 -6.11 -3.11
C GLY A 26 -13.46 -7.65 -3.06
N THR A 27 -14.37 -8.32 -3.76
CA THR A 27 -14.50 -9.80 -3.71
C THR A 27 -14.54 -10.49 -5.07
N THR A 28 -14.39 -9.76 -6.17
CA THR A 28 -14.50 -10.29 -7.53
C THR A 28 -13.33 -9.84 -8.38
N ASP A 29 -13.12 -10.51 -9.51
CA ASP A 29 -12.16 -10.18 -10.58
C ASP A 29 -12.23 -8.73 -11.09
N GLN A 30 -13.41 -8.13 -11.04
CA GLN A 30 -13.58 -6.72 -11.42
C GLN A 30 -13.14 -5.73 -10.34
N HIS A 31 -12.93 -6.17 -9.10
CA HIS A 31 -12.48 -5.31 -8.01
C HIS A 31 -10.95 -5.28 -7.91
N GLN A 32 -10.45 -4.20 -7.30
CA GLN A 32 -9.03 -4.02 -6.99
C GLN A 32 -8.71 -4.55 -5.59
N ARG A 33 -7.44 -4.88 -5.37
CA ARG A 33 -6.92 -5.27 -4.06
C ARG A 33 -5.48 -4.82 -3.84
N VAL A 34 -5.23 -4.36 -2.62
CA VAL A 34 -3.91 -4.01 -2.08
C VAL A 34 -3.62 -4.93 -0.92
N GLU A 35 -2.39 -5.45 -0.88
CA GLU A 35 -1.86 -6.16 0.28
C GLU A 35 -0.53 -5.52 0.67
N LEU A 36 -0.36 -5.24 1.97
CA LEU A 36 0.87 -4.70 2.53
C LEU A 36 1.50 -5.74 3.45
N TRP A 37 2.77 -6.05 3.19
CA TRP A 37 3.55 -7.07 3.88
C TRP A 37 4.82 -6.45 4.45
N TYR A 38 5.30 -6.93 5.61
CA TYR A 38 6.49 -6.39 6.27
C TYR A 38 7.41 -7.47 6.83
N LEU A 39 8.70 -7.13 6.95
CA LEU A 39 9.71 -7.88 7.68
C LEU A 39 10.46 -6.92 8.60
N VAL A 40 10.45 -7.21 9.90
CA VAL A 40 11.24 -6.46 10.89
C VAL A 40 12.69 -6.92 10.83
N ASN A 41 13.62 -5.96 10.97
CA ASN A 41 15.06 -6.22 10.94
C ASN A 41 15.50 -7.10 9.74
N PRO A 42 15.17 -6.72 8.49
CA PRO A 42 15.55 -7.50 7.33
C PRO A 42 17.09 -7.60 7.22
N PRO A 43 17.66 -8.75 6.83
CA PRO A 43 19.10 -8.86 6.59
C PRO A 43 19.58 -7.82 5.59
N VAL A 44 20.66 -7.09 5.90
CA VAL A 44 21.22 -6.08 5.00
C VAL A 44 21.94 -6.75 3.84
N GLY A 45 21.58 -6.38 2.60
CA GLY A 45 22.27 -6.81 1.39
C GLY A 45 21.34 -6.97 0.20
N SER A 46 21.84 -7.62 -0.85
CA SER A 46 21.05 -7.98 -2.02
C SER A 46 20.46 -9.38 -1.83
N ALA A 47 19.15 -9.48 -1.86
CA ALA A 47 18.41 -10.74 -1.86
C ALA A 47 17.13 -10.60 -2.67
N ASN A 48 16.57 -11.72 -3.10
CA ASN A 48 15.31 -11.73 -3.84
C ASN A 48 14.14 -11.57 -2.88
N ILE A 49 13.13 -10.82 -3.33
CA ILE A 49 11.78 -10.89 -2.80
C ILE A 49 11.04 -11.95 -3.62
N LEU A 50 10.53 -12.98 -2.95
CA LEU A 50 9.74 -14.03 -3.58
C LEU A 50 8.30 -13.88 -3.14
N VAL A 51 7.43 -13.54 -4.08
CA VAL A 51 5.97 -13.44 -3.89
C VAL A 51 5.33 -14.68 -4.49
N HIS A 52 4.60 -15.43 -3.67
CA HIS A 52 3.84 -16.60 -4.11
C HIS A 52 2.37 -16.25 -4.12
N PHE A 53 1.73 -16.35 -5.29
CA PHE A 53 0.29 -16.19 -5.43
C PHE A 53 -0.43 -17.52 -5.21
N ALA A 54 -1.64 -17.46 -4.65
CA ALA A 54 -2.49 -18.63 -4.44
C ALA A 54 -3.02 -19.24 -5.74
N SER A 55 -3.05 -18.44 -6.81
CA SER A 55 -3.46 -18.81 -8.17
C SER A 55 -2.66 -18.00 -9.19
N SER A 56 -2.88 -18.26 -10.48
CA SER A 56 -2.41 -17.35 -11.53
C SER A 56 -3.00 -15.96 -11.31
N VAL A 57 -2.18 -14.94 -11.54
CA VAL A 57 -2.59 -13.53 -11.44
C VAL A 57 -2.39 -12.81 -12.77
N ASN A 58 -3.32 -11.93 -13.14
CA ASN A 58 -3.19 -11.06 -14.31
C ASN A 58 -4.11 -9.82 -14.21
N PRO A 59 -3.58 -8.61 -14.03
CA PRO A 59 -2.17 -8.25 -13.85
C PRO A 59 -1.70 -8.30 -12.39
N SER A 60 -0.40 -8.14 -12.16
CA SER A 60 0.17 -7.97 -10.81
C SER A 60 1.25 -6.91 -10.79
N GLY A 61 1.22 -6.04 -9.77
CA GLY A 61 2.25 -5.05 -9.48
C GLY A 61 2.82 -5.25 -8.07
N ILE A 62 4.15 -5.31 -7.96
CA ILE A 62 4.88 -5.53 -6.70
C ILE A 62 5.89 -4.39 -6.52
N ALA A 63 5.77 -3.66 -5.41
CA ALA A 63 6.75 -2.68 -4.98
C ALA A 63 7.32 -3.08 -3.62
N ALA A 64 8.56 -2.68 -3.35
CA ALA A 64 9.23 -2.95 -2.09
C ALA A 64 10.07 -1.75 -1.66
N VAL A 65 9.89 -1.34 -0.41
CA VAL A 65 10.57 -0.19 0.20
C VAL A 65 11.12 -0.62 1.55
N ASN A 66 12.31 -0.11 1.89
CA ASN A 66 12.94 -0.35 3.18
C ASN A 66 12.89 0.92 4.01
N PHE A 67 12.48 0.78 5.27
CA PHE A 67 12.43 1.88 6.24
C PHE A 67 13.46 1.66 7.34
N THR A 68 14.07 2.75 7.80
CA THR A 68 14.96 2.78 8.96
C THR A 68 14.31 3.54 10.11
N GLY A 69 14.70 3.24 11.35
CA GLY A 69 14.15 3.94 12.52
C GLY A 69 12.74 3.49 12.92
N VAL A 70 12.25 2.37 12.40
CA VAL A 70 10.97 1.75 12.80
C VAL A 70 11.15 0.96 14.11
N ASP A 71 10.11 0.89 14.95
CA ASP A 71 10.10 0.07 16.16
C ASP A 71 10.32 -1.41 15.81
N GLN A 72 11.32 -2.03 16.44
CA GLN A 72 11.72 -3.42 16.16
C GLN A 72 10.91 -4.46 16.95
N THR A 73 9.96 -4.02 17.77
CA THR A 73 9.11 -4.86 18.62
C THR A 73 7.63 -4.71 18.28
N ASP A 74 7.17 -3.49 17.98
CA ASP A 74 5.81 -3.19 17.57
C ASP A 74 5.80 -2.24 16.37
N PRO A 75 6.18 -2.71 15.17
CA PRO A 75 6.43 -1.86 14.00
C PRO A 75 5.16 -1.28 13.36
N ILE A 76 4.00 -1.93 13.50
CA ILE A 76 2.77 -1.60 12.77
C ILE A 76 1.69 -1.13 13.75
N GLY A 77 1.33 0.15 13.67
CA GLY A 77 0.25 0.74 14.46
C GLY A 77 -1.11 0.64 13.76
N GLY A 78 -1.76 1.80 13.63
CA GLY A 78 -3.03 1.97 12.91
C GLY A 78 -3.01 1.38 11.50
N LYS A 79 -4.17 0.93 11.04
CA LYS A 79 -4.37 0.33 9.71
C LYS A 79 -5.68 0.83 9.14
N ALA A 80 -5.72 1.16 7.87
CA ALA A 80 -6.95 1.55 7.19
C ALA A 80 -6.96 1.09 5.74
N GLY A 81 -8.16 0.95 5.20
CA GLY A 81 -8.36 0.64 3.80
C GLY A 81 -9.77 1.01 3.35
N ALA A 82 -9.89 1.31 2.07
CA ALA A 82 -11.16 1.58 1.42
C ALA A 82 -11.15 1.01 0.00
N SER A 83 -12.32 0.76 -0.56
CA SER A 83 -12.45 0.29 -1.93
C SER A 83 -13.77 0.73 -2.53
N LEU A 84 -13.78 0.88 -3.84
CA LEU A 84 -14.94 1.34 -4.60
C LEU A 84 -15.21 0.38 -5.78
N PRO A 85 -16.47 -0.07 -5.99
CA PRO A 85 -16.81 -1.07 -7.00
C PRO A 85 -16.90 -0.53 -8.45
N PRO A 86 -16.93 -1.40 -9.49
CA PRO A 86 -16.75 -1.06 -10.92
C PRO A 86 -17.79 -0.15 -11.60
N ALA A 87 -18.78 0.40 -10.89
CA ALA A 87 -19.92 1.10 -11.49
C ALA A 87 -19.94 2.61 -11.22
N THR A 88 -18.96 3.13 -10.49
CA THR A 88 -18.95 4.53 -10.04
C THR A 88 -17.68 5.20 -10.54
N ASN A 89 -17.78 6.10 -11.53
CA ASN A 89 -16.63 6.93 -11.90
C ASN A 89 -16.14 7.69 -10.68
N ASN A 90 -14.92 7.41 -10.25
CA ASN A 90 -14.30 8.00 -9.08
C ASN A 90 -12.80 8.07 -9.31
N ASN A 91 -12.28 9.28 -9.08
CA ASN A 91 -10.93 9.70 -9.40
C ASN A 91 -10.11 9.98 -8.13
N ASP A 92 -10.55 9.49 -6.97
CA ASP A 92 -9.97 9.77 -5.66
C ASP A 92 -10.02 8.51 -4.78
N ALA A 93 -8.93 7.75 -4.77
CA ALA A 93 -8.76 6.66 -3.83
C ALA A 93 -8.34 7.25 -2.49
N SER A 94 -9.21 7.13 -1.48
CA SER A 94 -9.04 7.81 -0.20
C SER A 94 -9.48 6.95 0.97
N THR A 95 -8.74 7.03 2.08
CA THR A 95 -9.11 6.45 3.36
C THR A 95 -8.60 7.33 4.51
N ASP A 96 -9.27 7.24 5.66
CA ASP A 96 -8.83 7.89 6.89
C ASP A 96 -8.19 6.84 7.81
N ILE A 97 -6.96 7.09 8.22
CA ILE A 97 -6.20 6.27 9.17
C ILE A 97 -5.99 7.04 10.46
N THR A 98 -6.23 6.39 11.60
CA THR A 98 -5.86 6.93 12.91
C THR A 98 -4.53 6.34 13.33
N THR A 99 -3.52 7.19 13.53
CA THR A 99 -2.23 6.81 14.11
C THR A 99 -2.30 6.84 15.63
N GLU A 100 -1.64 5.88 16.27
CA GLU A 100 -1.63 5.72 17.73
C GLU A 100 -0.40 6.39 18.37
N ASN A 101 0.68 6.57 17.60
CA ASN A 101 1.94 7.12 18.06
C ASN A 101 2.27 8.46 17.39
N ALA A 102 3.06 9.28 18.09
CA ALA A 102 3.70 10.44 17.51
C ALA A 102 4.96 10.03 16.75
N ASP A 103 5.42 10.90 15.85
CA ASP A 103 6.60 10.68 15.00
C ASP A 103 6.52 9.43 14.10
N SER A 104 5.31 8.95 13.81
CA SER A 104 5.06 7.81 12.91
C SER A 104 5.12 8.19 11.43
N LEU A 105 5.25 7.19 10.57
CA LEU A 105 5.10 7.32 9.13
C LEU A 105 3.86 6.54 8.68
N ILE A 106 2.97 7.13 7.90
CA ILE A 106 1.93 6.36 7.20
C ILE A 106 2.50 5.92 5.85
N PHE A 107 2.43 4.63 5.55
CA PHE A 107 2.82 4.04 4.28
C PHE A 107 1.62 3.33 3.65
N GLY A 108 1.41 3.49 2.36
CA GLY A 108 0.27 2.87 1.70
C GLY A 108 0.38 2.80 0.19
N ALA A 109 -0.60 2.15 -0.39
CA ALA A 109 -0.67 1.93 -1.82
C ALA A 109 -2.11 1.94 -2.32
N VAL A 110 -2.26 2.26 -3.60
CA VAL A 110 -3.50 2.19 -4.38
C VAL A 110 -3.33 1.14 -5.48
N SER A 111 -4.43 0.45 -5.73
CA SER A 111 -4.67 -0.40 -6.89
C SER A 111 -5.91 0.17 -7.56
N ALA A 112 -5.81 0.69 -8.77
CA ALA A 112 -6.89 1.35 -9.48
C ALA A 112 -7.14 0.69 -10.85
N ARG A 113 -8.34 0.89 -11.38
CA ARG A 113 -8.71 0.55 -12.75
C ARG A 113 -9.42 1.70 -13.41
N GLY A 114 -9.11 1.92 -14.69
CA GLY A 114 -9.56 3.07 -15.47
C GLY A 114 -9.03 2.99 -16.89
N GLY A 115 -9.18 4.05 -17.67
CA GLY A 115 -8.37 4.22 -18.89
C GLY A 115 -7.24 5.17 -18.53
N ASP A 116 -6.00 4.89 -18.94
CA ASP A 116 -4.84 5.80 -18.80
C ASP A 116 -4.82 6.61 -17.48
N ILE A 117 -4.42 5.96 -16.38
CA ILE A 117 -4.47 6.54 -15.01
C ILE A 117 -3.15 7.27 -14.68
N ASP A 118 -2.19 7.34 -15.61
CA ASP A 118 -0.93 8.06 -15.42
C ASP A 118 -1.11 9.55 -15.80
N ASP A 119 -0.91 10.55 -14.93
CA ASP A 119 -0.21 10.54 -13.65
C ASP A 119 -1.15 10.47 -12.43
N PHE A 120 -0.79 9.65 -11.43
CA PHE A 120 -1.36 9.80 -10.08
C PHE A 120 -0.94 11.16 -9.49
N ILE A 121 -1.84 11.76 -8.71
CA ILE A 121 -1.55 12.98 -7.95
C ILE A 121 -1.72 12.67 -6.47
N SER A 122 -0.59 12.68 -5.77
CA SER A 122 -0.53 12.48 -4.33
C SER A 122 -1.37 13.51 -3.57
N GLY A 123 -2.03 13.06 -2.50
CA GLY A 123 -2.71 13.92 -1.55
C GLY A 123 -1.78 14.86 -0.79
N THR A 124 -2.34 15.67 0.10
CA THR A 124 -1.58 16.73 0.79
C THR A 124 -0.45 16.17 1.65
N ASN A 125 0.78 16.62 1.39
CA ASN A 125 2.02 16.23 2.07
C ASN A 125 2.37 14.74 1.95
N ILE A 126 1.76 14.01 1.01
CA ILE A 126 2.15 12.65 0.68
C ILE A 126 3.30 12.71 -0.33
N THR A 127 4.38 12.00 -0.01
CA THR A 127 5.48 11.75 -0.95
C THR A 127 5.17 10.51 -1.76
N GLU A 128 5.08 10.66 -3.07
CA GLU A 128 5.02 9.53 -3.99
C GLU A 128 6.33 8.76 -4.01
N LEU A 129 6.22 7.43 -4.03
CA LEU A 129 7.35 6.53 -4.09
C LEU A 129 7.38 5.73 -5.40
N TRP A 130 6.22 5.41 -5.95
CA TRP A 130 6.06 4.78 -7.25
C TRP A 130 4.64 4.97 -7.80
N ASP A 131 4.54 4.93 -9.11
CA ASP A 131 3.34 4.70 -9.90
C ASP A 131 3.70 3.86 -11.13
N ASP A 132 2.72 3.15 -11.68
CA ASP A 132 2.85 2.35 -12.90
C ASP A 132 1.47 1.93 -13.40
N ASP A 133 1.39 1.53 -14.66
CA ASP A 133 0.15 1.10 -15.32
C ASP A 133 0.37 -0.04 -16.34
N THR A 134 -0.69 -0.79 -16.62
CA THR A 134 -0.57 -2.01 -17.47
C THR A 134 -0.66 -1.75 -18.97
N GLY A 135 -0.91 -0.52 -19.41
CA GLY A 135 -1.10 -0.20 -20.82
C GLY A 135 -1.48 1.26 -21.05
N THR A 136 -1.37 1.71 -22.30
CA THR A 136 -1.64 3.10 -22.71
C THR A 136 -3.05 3.24 -23.30
N ASP A 137 -4.04 2.45 -22.86
CA ASP A 137 -5.36 2.37 -23.48
C ASP A 137 -6.35 3.32 -22.75
N ASP A 138 -6.51 4.53 -23.27
CA ASP A 138 -7.32 5.65 -22.73
C ASP A 138 -8.80 5.36 -22.39
N ALA A 139 -9.29 4.16 -22.67
CA ALA A 139 -10.72 3.90 -22.66
C ALA A 139 -11.25 3.51 -21.28
N THR A 140 -10.82 2.40 -20.66
CA THR A 140 -11.65 1.81 -19.58
C THR A 140 -11.07 0.71 -18.68
N ASN A 141 -9.96 0.06 -19.04
CA ASN A 141 -9.65 -1.28 -18.52
C ASN A 141 -8.21 -1.49 -18.02
N ASP A 142 -7.37 -0.48 -18.06
CA ASP A 142 -6.02 -0.57 -17.52
C ASP A 142 -6.09 -0.64 -16.01
N ASP A 143 -5.19 -1.44 -15.44
CA ASP A 143 -4.92 -1.44 -14.02
C ASP A 143 -3.67 -0.63 -13.76
N SER A 144 -3.71 0.11 -12.67
CA SER A 144 -2.61 0.97 -12.29
C SER A 144 -2.38 0.88 -10.80
N LEU A 145 -1.15 1.17 -10.41
CA LEU A 145 -0.74 1.18 -9.03
C LEU A 145 -0.06 2.48 -8.69
N TRP A 146 -0.15 2.83 -7.42
CA TRP A 146 0.53 3.96 -6.84
C TRP A 146 0.91 3.62 -5.40
N GLY A 147 1.95 4.24 -4.88
CA GLY A 147 2.24 4.20 -3.47
C GLY A 147 3.02 5.39 -2.99
N GLY A 148 2.85 5.65 -1.70
CA GLY A 148 3.39 6.84 -1.08
C GLY A 148 3.51 6.72 0.42
N GLU A 149 4.14 7.74 0.98
CA GLU A 149 4.38 7.86 2.41
C GLU A 149 4.05 9.25 2.92
N LEU A 150 3.83 9.33 4.23
CA LEU A 150 3.25 10.51 4.84
C LEU A 150 3.71 10.64 6.30
N GLU A 151 4.64 11.57 6.56
CA GLU A 151 5.22 11.81 7.88
C GLU A 151 4.20 12.42 8.84
N ARG A 152 4.12 11.90 10.07
CA ARG A 152 3.16 12.32 11.08
C ARG A 152 3.81 12.60 12.44
N PRO A 153 4.01 13.89 12.81
CA PRO A 153 4.65 14.25 14.07
C PRO A 153 3.74 14.06 15.30
N THR A 154 2.45 13.80 15.11
CA THR A 154 1.48 13.62 16.20
C THR A 154 0.57 12.44 15.94
N ALA A 155 0.08 11.80 17.01
CA ALA A 155 -1.01 10.84 16.90
C ALA A 155 -2.32 11.54 16.49
N GLY A 156 -3.12 10.93 15.62
CA GLY A 156 -4.38 11.51 15.17
C GLY A 156 -4.93 10.85 13.92
N THR A 157 -6.05 11.37 13.43
CA THR A 157 -6.66 10.90 12.16
C THR A 157 -6.11 11.71 10.99
N TYR A 158 -5.69 11.00 9.95
CA TYR A 158 -5.14 11.55 8.73
C TYR A 158 -5.80 10.92 7.52
N THR A 159 -6.07 11.74 6.51
CA THR A 159 -6.46 11.26 5.20
C THR A 159 -5.21 10.83 4.43
N PHE A 160 -5.26 9.63 3.87
CA PHE A 160 -4.27 9.11 2.93
C PHE A 160 -4.98 8.86 1.60
N ASN A 161 -4.58 9.58 0.56
CA ASN A 161 -5.27 9.53 -0.72
C ASN A 161 -4.35 9.84 -1.91
N ALA A 162 -4.77 9.39 -3.09
CA ALA A 162 -4.21 9.79 -4.37
C ALA A 162 -5.35 9.94 -5.38
N THR A 163 -5.28 10.99 -6.20
CA THR A 163 -6.26 11.22 -7.27
C THR A 163 -5.69 10.82 -8.62
N PHE A 164 -6.54 10.42 -9.55
CA PHE A 164 -6.16 9.92 -10.87
C PHE A 164 -7.33 10.07 -11.83
N SER A 165 -7.11 10.02 -13.14
CA SER A 165 -8.20 10.20 -14.11
C SER A 165 -7.87 9.62 -15.48
N PRO A 166 -8.83 8.97 -16.17
CA PRO A 166 -10.18 8.60 -15.71
C PRO A 166 -10.22 7.33 -14.85
N GLY A 167 -10.68 7.47 -13.59
CA GLY A 167 -10.83 6.38 -12.63
C GLY A 167 -12.22 5.72 -12.63
N ARG A 168 -12.26 4.41 -12.39
CA ARG A 168 -13.50 3.62 -12.26
C ARG A 168 -13.63 2.91 -10.93
N ASN A 169 -12.63 2.14 -10.55
CA ASN A 169 -12.66 1.38 -9.32
C ASN A 169 -11.27 1.25 -8.74
N TRP A 170 -11.20 1.15 -7.43
CA TRP A 170 -9.95 1.19 -6.72
C TRP A 170 -10.03 0.49 -5.38
N ALA A 171 -8.87 0.15 -4.86
CA ALA A 171 -8.64 -0.23 -3.49
C ALA A 171 -7.43 0.55 -2.99
N ILE A 172 -7.51 1.05 -1.77
CA ILE A 172 -6.42 1.69 -1.04
C ILE A 172 -6.24 0.97 0.28
N ALA A 173 -4.98 0.78 0.68
CA ALA A 173 -4.64 0.35 2.02
C ALA A 173 -3.43 1.13 2.51
N CYS A 174 -3.42 1.46 3.80
CA CYS A 174 -2.28 2.08 4.45
C CYS A 174 -2.11 1.58 5.88
N VAL A 175 -0.88 1.71 6.37
CA VAL A 175 -0.46 1.32 7.71
C VAL A 175 0.36 2.45 8.33
N GLU A 176 0.25 2.58 9.65
CA GLU A 176 1.19 3.34 10.47
C GLU A 176 2.43 2.47 10.72
N LEU A 177 3.60 3.04 10.44
CA LEU A 177 4.89 2.55 10.87
C LEU A 177 5.29 3.31 12.14
N ASN A 178 5.33 2.61 13.26
CA ASN A 178 5.70 3.17 14.55
C ASN A 178 7.20 3.49 14.55
N ALA A 179 7.56 4.68 15.04
CA ALA A 179 8.96 5.03 15.23
C ALA A 179 9.61 4.21 16.35
N GLY A 180 10.86 3.84 16.15
CA GLY A 180 11.66 3.18 17.17
C GLY A 180 11.99 4.15 18.30
N HIS A 181 11.46 3.88 19.49
CA HIS A 181 11.83 4.62 20.68
C HIS A 181 13.13 4.06 21.28
N GLU A 182 14.11 4.92 21.57
CA GLU A 182 15.20 4.53 22.46
C GLU A 182 14.59 4.15 23.81
N LYS A 183 14.75 2.90 24.25
CA LYS A 183 14.42 2.53 25.63
C LYS A 183 15.31 3.37 26.53
N GLY A 184 14.73 4.43 27.10
CA GLY A 184 15.42 5.34 28.00
C GLY A 184 16.21 4.53 29.03
N ILE A 185 17.53 4.62 28.95
CA ILE A 185 18.41 4.06 29.97
C ILE A 185 18.16 4.95 31.20
N GLY A 186 17.33 4.46 32.12
CA GLY A 186 17.10 5.13 33.40
C GLY A 186 18.45 5.47 34.03
N LYS A 187 18.72 6.77 34.16
CA LYS A 187 19.80 7.28 35.00
C LYS A 187 19.30 7.39 36.42
#